data_AF-A0A952H9Z5-F1
#
_entry.id   AF-A0A952H9Z5-F1
#
_cell.length_a   1.000
_cell.length_b   1.000
_cell.length_c   1.000
_cell.angle_alpha   90.00
_cell.angle_beta   90.00
_cell.angle_gamma   90.00
#
_symmetry.space_group_name_H-M   'P 1'
#
loop_
_entity.id
_entity.type
_entity.pdbx_description
1 polymer ?
#
loop_
_entity_poly.entity_id
_entity_poly.type
_entity_poly.pdbx_seq_one_letter_code
_entity_poly.pdbx_strand_id
1 'polypeptide(L)'
;GTDNTDEQLATIENAIAAAITSRRLAPARVAAAATRVLTLARSLTPTIDSSKSDSDTPSENGLPEEAVVWEGDVAAVGRAFDVSAYAKEWLGEHGGGRYSVVRIDTVANIAVGTAPWGPFAEVEADPASPWAAAFSANPAVLFTEDDHPDLVLAAQSPVLVIGRDNHRHAFARAAIDRLRAERERVLVVDMGWPSDDRSYADIATFGASRLVGRALLELLGRRS
;
A
#
# COMPACT_ATOMS: atom_id res chain seq x y z
N GLY A 1 -1.45 -11.36 3.06
CA GLY A 1 -2.73 -11.75 3.67
C GLY A 1 -2.93 -10.93 4.93
N THR A 2 -4.15 -10.85 5.45
CA THR A 2 -4.36 -10.43 6.84
C THR A 2 -3.69 -11.51 7.69
N ASP A 3 -2.66 -11.19 8.49
CA ASP A 3 -1.95 -12.11 9.39
C ASP A 3 -2.88 -12.63 10.51
N ASN A 4 -3.96 -13.32 10.12
CA ASN A 4 -4.90 -13.93 11.04
C ASN A 4 -4.45 -15.36 11.28
N THR A 5 -4.23 -15.71 12.54
CA THR A 5 -4.00 -17.10 12.95
C THR A 5 -5.26 -17.94 12.76
N ASP A 6 -5.11 -19.27 12.71
CA ASP A 6 -6.25 -20.20 12.61
C ASP A 6 -7.27 -20.00 13.75
N GLU A 7 -6.79 -19.63 14.94
CA GLU A 7 -7.65 -19.30 16.08
C GLU A 7 -8.46 -18.01 15.86
N GLN A 8 -7.88 -17.01 15.21
CA GLN A 8 -8.58 -15.77 14.86
C GLN A 8 -9.61 -16.01 13.76
N LEU A 9 -9.31 -16.85 12.78
CA LEU A 9 -10.26 -17.30 11.75
C LEU A 9 -11.42 -18.08 12.37
N ALA A 10 -11.13 -19.04 13.25
CA ALA A 10 -12.16 -19.79 13.99
C ALA A 10 -13.04 -18.86 14.85
N THR A 11 -12.46 -17.80 15.42
CA THR A 11 -13.22 -16.79 16.19
C THR A 11 -14.20 -16.03 15.30
N ILE A 12 -13.78 -15.64 14.09
CA ILE A 12 -14.63 -14.97 13.11
C ILE A 12 -15.77 -15.90 12.65
N GLU A 13 -15.47 -17.16 12.34
CA GLU A 13 -16.47 -18.16 11.93
C GLU A 13 -17.51 -18.39 13.02
N ASN A 14 -17.06 -18.56 14.27
CA ASN A 14 -17.93 -18.74 15.43
C ASN A 14 -18.83 -17.52 15.66
N ALA A 15 -18.31 -16.30 15.48
CA ALA A 15 -19.09 -15.07 15.61
C ALA A 15 -20.20 -14.97 14.55
N ILE A 16 -19.91 -15.37 13.30
CA ILE A 16 -20.89 -15.43 12.21
C ILE A 16 -21.97 -16.49 12.51
N ALA A 17 -21.56 -17.69 12.94
CA ALA A 17 -22.48 -18.76 13.32
C ALA A 17 -23.41 -18.32 14.47
N ALA A 18 -22.87 -17.66 15.49
CA ALA A 18 -23.66 -17.12 16.60
C ALA A 18 -24.64 -16.02 16.14
N ALA A 19 -24.25 -15.16 15.19
CA ALA A 19 -25.14 -14.14 14.61
C ALA A 19 -26.30 -14.74 13.82
N ILE A 20 -26.07 -15.88 13.15
CA ILE A 20 -27.11 -16.64 12.45
C ILE A 20 -28.07 -17.29 13.45
N THR A 21 -27.54 -18.00 14.44
CA THR A 21 -28.35 -18.68 15.47
C THR A 21 -29.20 -17.69 16.26
N SER A 22 -28.65 -16.52 16.58
CA SER A 22 -29.38 -15.43 17.25
C SER A 22 -30.27 -14.59 16.32
N ARG A 23 -30.41 -14.96 15.05
CA ARG A 23 -31.23 -14.28 14.02
C ARG A 23 -30.88 -12.81 13.76
N ARG A 24 -29.71 -12.35 14.22
CA ARG A 24 -29.18 -11.01 13.88
C ARG A 24 -28.65 -10.95 12.45
N LEU A 25 -28.32 -12.10 11.87
CA LEU A 25 -27.89 -12.24 10.48
C LEU A 25 -28.68 -13.35 9.79
N ALA A 26 -29.37 -13.03 8.70
CA ALA A 26 -30.09 -14.05 7.94
C ALA A 26 -29.10 -14.95 7.15
N PRO A 27 -29.27 -16.29 7.14
CA PRO A 27 -28.41 -17.19 6.36
C PRO A 27 -28.32 -16.81 4.87
N ALA A 28 -29.45 -16.40 4.28
CA ALA A 28 -29.53 -15.97 2.89
C ALA A 28 -28.63 -14.74 2.58
N ARG A 29 -28.40 -13.87 3.56
CA ARG A 29 -27.52 -12.69 3.41
C ARG A 29 -26.05 -13.08 3.31
N VAL A 30 -25.62 -14.11 4.04
CA VAL A 30 -24.27 -14.67 3.97
C VAL A 30 -24.06 -15.39 2.64
N ALA A 31 -25.01 -16.23 2.23
CA ALA A 31 -24.96 -16.92 0.95
C ALA A 31 -24.88 -15.93 -0.23
N ALA A 32 -25.72 -14.89 -0.24
CA ALA A 32 -25.68 -13.86 -1.28
C ALA A 32 -24.35 -13.07 -1.29
N ALA A 33 -23.75 -12.81 -0.13
CA ALA A 33 -22.43 -12.19 -0.05
C ALA A 33 -21.36 -13.12 -0.63
N ALA A 34 -21.36 -14.40 -0.25
CA ALA A 34 -20.43 -15.41 -0.77
C ALA A 34 -20.55 -15.55 -2.29
N THR A 35 -21.77 -15.62 -2.85
CA THR A 35 -21.98 -15.67 -4.30
C THR A 35 -21.38 -14.45 -5.01
N ARG A 36 -21.60 -13.23 -4.49
CA ARG A 36 -21.02 -12.02 -5.11
C ARG A 36 -19.50 -12.02 -5.08
N VAL A 37 -18.89 -12.44 -3.97
CA VAL A 37 -17.43 -12.56 -3.84
C VAL A 37 -16.87 -13.60 -4.81
N LEU A 38 -17.51 -14.77 -4.91
CA LEU A 38 -17.10 -15.82 -5.84
C LEU A 38 -17.27 -15.40 -7.31
N THR A 39 -18.34 -14.67 -7.63
CA THR A 39 -18.54 -14.11 -8.97
C THR A 39 -17.47 -13.08 -9.31
N LEU A 40 -17.15 -12.19 -8.37
CA LEU A 40 -16.06 -11.22 -8.54
C LEU A 40 -14.71 -11.92 -8.74
N ALA A 41 -14.38 -12.89 -7.89
CA ALA A 41 -13.15 -13.68 -8.00
C ALA A 41 -13.02 -14.39 -9.35
N ARG A 42 -14.13 -14.89 -9.91
CA ARG A 42 -14.16 -15.52 -11.24
C ARG A 42 -14.06 -14.52 -12.40
N SER A 43 -14.45 -13.27 -12.19
CA SER A 43 -14.39 -12.20 -13.20
C SER A 43 -13.03 -11.52 -13.29
N LEU A 44 -12.19 -11.69 -12.27
CA LEU A 44 -10.82 -11.18 -12.25
C LEU A 44 -9.90 -12.18 -12.97
N THR A 45 -9.03 -11.68 -13.84
CA THR A 45 -7.90 -12.47 -14.35
C THR A 45 -7.04 -12.89 -13.16
N PRO A 46 -6.57 -14.15 -13.05
CA PRO A 46 -5.75 -14.58 -11.92
C PRO A 46 -4.47 -13.72 -11.85
N THR A 47 -4.52 -12.71 -11.01
CA THR A 47 -3.37 -12.00 -10.46
C THR A 47 -2.80 -12.86 -9.35
N ILE A 48 -1.48 -12.84 -9.25
CA ILE A 48 -0.63 -13.70 -8.41
C ILE A 48 -1.29 -14.03 -7.07
N ASP A 49 -1.55 -15.33 -6.95
CA ASP A 49 -1.85 -16.13 -5.77
C ASP A 49 -2.64 -15.45 -4.63
N SER A 50 -3.97 -15.55 -4.73
CA SER A 50 -4.78 -15.69 -3.52
C SER A 50 -4.43 -17.04 -2.90
N SER A 51 -3.43 -17.03 -2.02
CA SER A 51 -2.88 -18.20 -1.32
C SER A 51 -3.97 -19.18 -0.90
N LYS A 52 -4.19 -20.21 -1.73
CA LYS A 52 -4.86 -21.44 -1.35
C LYS A 52 -3.78 -22.41 -0.91
N SER A 53 -3.58 -22.51 0.39
CA SER A 53 -2.88 -23.63 1.00
C SER A 53 -3.83 -24.84 0.99
N ASP A 54 -4.03 -25.45 -0.17
CA ASP A 54 -4.65 -26.77 -0.28
C ASP A 54 -3.55 -27.78 -0.63
N SER A 55 -2.87 -28.31 0.40
CA SER A 55 -2.38 -29.69 0.39
C SER A 55 -1.97 -30.12 1.80
N ASP A 56 -2.85 -30.91 2.42
CA ASP A 56 -2.55 -31.84 3.51
C ASP A 56 -1.36 -32.74 3.14
N THR A 57 -0.17 -32.48 3.68
CA THR A 57 0.84 -33.52 3.96
C THR A 57 1.76 -33.02 5.08
N PRO A 58 1.91 -33.73 6.21
CA PRO A 58 2.86 -33.33 7.24
C PRO A 58 4.27 -33.61 6.74
N SER A 59 5.01 -32.56 6.37
CA SER A 59 6.46 -32.65 6.18
C SER A 59 7.15 -32.16 7.44
N GLU A 60 7.58 -33.12 8.25
CA GLU A 60 8.62 -32.92 9.25
C GLU A 60 9.91 -32.57 8.52
N ASN A 61 10.21 -31.28 8.37
CA ASN A 61 11.57 -30.75 8.25
C ASN A 61 11.53 -29.22 8.36
N GLY A 62 12.45 -28.69 9.16
CA GLY A 62 12.49 -27.30 9.63
C GLY A 62 12.36 -26.25 8.53
N LEU A 63 11.66 -25.17 8.91
CA LEU A 63 11.49 -23.95 8.14
C LEU A 63 12.85 -23.39 7.66
N PRO A 64 13.04 -23.17 6.34
CA PRO A 64 14.01 -22.20 5.87
C PRO A 64 13.37 -20.81 5.72
N GLU A 65 14.22 -19.84 6.02
CA GLU A 65 14.24 -18.40 5.77
C GLU A 65 13.37 -17.85 4.61
N GLU A 66 12.84 -16.65 4.86
CA GLU A 66 12.49 -15.60 3.90
C GLU A 66 11.95 -16.06 2.54
N ALA A 67 10.62 -15.97 2.38
CA ALA A 67 9.96 -16.13 1.09
C ALA A 67 10.66 -15.28 0.03
N VAL A 68 11.44 -15.95 -0.83
CA VAL A 68 12.15 -15.34 -1.95
C VAL A 68 11.11 -14.71 -2.87
N VAL A 69 11.01 -13.38 -2.81
CA VAL A 69 10.20 -12.59 -3.74
C VAL A 69 10.85 -12.68 -5.11
N TRP A 70 10.16 -13.27 -6.08
CA TRP A 70 10.67 -13.38 -7.44
C TRP A 70 10.51 -12.05 -8.18
N GLU A 71 11.46 -11.71 -9.04
CA GLU A 71 11.43 -10.48 -9.85
C GLU A 71 10.17 -10.38 -10.73
N GLY A 72 9.64 -11.54 -11.15
CA GLY A 72 8.37 -11.64 -11.87
C GLY A 72 7.16 -11.17 -11.05
N ASP A 73 7.18 -11.36 -9.74
CA ASP A 73 6.10 -10.95 -8.84
C ASP A 73 6.06 -9.43 -8.69
N VAL A 74 7.25 -8.80 -8.58
CA VAL A 74 7.38 -7.35 -8.45
C VAL A 74 6.89 -6.64 -9.72
N ALA A 75 7.29 -7.12 -10.89
CA ALA A 75 6.84 -6.56 -12.17
C ALA A 75 5.33 -6.71 -12.38
N ALA A 76 4.74 -7.82 -11.92
CA ALA A 76 3.30 -8.03 -11.99
C ALA A 76 2.53 -7.09 -11.06
N VAL A 77 3.01 -6.89 -9.83
CA VAL A 77 2.44 -5.91 -8.89
C VAL A 77 2.51 -4.49 -9.47
N GLY A 78 3.64 -4.09 -10.03
CA GLY A 78 3.78 -2.76 -10.65
C GLY A 78 2.80 -2.52 -11.82
N ARG A 79 2.42 -3.55 -12.58
CA ARG A 79 1.41 -3.43 -13.65
C ARG A 79 -0.02 -3.22 -13.13
N ALA A 80 -0.28 -3.53 -11.86
CA ALA A 80 -1.58 -3.31 -11.24
C ALA A 80 -1.78 -1.86 -10.76
N PHE A 81 -0.73 -1.04 -10.78
CA PHE A 81 -0.83 0.35 -10.38
C PHE A 81 -1.65 1.15 -11.38
N ASP A 82 -2.53 1.99 -10.86
CA ASP A 82 -3.18 3.03 -11.64
C ASP A 82 -2.28 4.26 -11.63
N VAL A 83 -1.77 4.64 -12.81
CA VAL A 83 -0.74 5.68 -12.98
C VAL A 83 -1.25 6.74 -13.94
N SER A 84 -1.44 7.96 -13.43
CA SER A 84 -1.95 9.08 -14.19
C SER A 84 -0.98 9.53 -15.30
N ALA A 85 -1.48 10.34 -16.25
CA ALA A 85 -0.62 10.92 -17.28
C ALA A 85 0.46 11.83 -16.68
N TYR A 86 0.08 12.65 -15.70
CA TYR A 86 0.99 13.51 -14.96
C TYR A 86 2.05 12.70 -14.20
N ALA A 87 1.68 11.56 -13.58
CA ALA A 87 2.65 10.70 -12.93
C ALA A 87 3.71 10.16 -13.89
N LYS A 88 3.33 9.80 -15.12
CA LYS A 88 4.27 9.33 -16.15
C LYS A 88 5.25 10.43 -16.57
N GLU A 89 4.77 11.66 -16.75
CA GLU A 89 5.60 12.82 -17.06
C GLU A 89 6.58 13.11 -15.91
N TRP A 90 6.07 13.16 -14.67
CA TRP A 90 6.88 13.38 -13.49
C TRP A 90 7.98 12.31 -13.35
N LEU A 91 7.65 11.04 -13.58
CA LEU A 91 8.62 9.93 -13.56
C LEU A 91 9.65 10.01 -14.68
N GLY A 92 9.29 10.49 -15.86
CA GLY A 92 10.26 10.72 -16.94
C GLY A 92 11.27 11.81 -16.59
N GLU A 93 10.82 12.89 -15.94
CA GLU A 93 11.69 14.01 -15.58
C GLU A 93 12.52 13.75 -14.31
N HIS A 94 11.96 13.03 -13.33
CA HIS A 94 12.50 12.93 -11.97
C HIS A 94 12.80 11.50 -11.50
N GLY A 95 12.43 10.48 -12.28
CA GLY A 95 12.67 9.08 -11.97
C GLY A 95 14.16 8.77 -11.81
N GLY A 96 14.51 8.07 -10.73
CA GLY A 96 15.91 7.83 -10.34
C GLY A 96 16.68 9.10 -9.94
N GLY A 97 16.03 10.26 -9.87
CA GLY A 97 16.61 11.55 -9.51
C GLY A 97 16.49 11.90 -8.03
N ARG A 98 16.54 13.21 -7.73
CA ARG A 98 16.40 13.76 -6.36
C ARG A 98 15.07 14.48 -6.19
N TYR A 99 14.40 14.20 -5.09
CA TYR A 99 13.13 14.80 -4.67
C TYR A 99 13.03 14.83 -3.14
N SER A 100 12.09 15.58 -2.58
CA SER A 100 11.73 15.49 -1.15
C SER A 100 10.58 14.51 -0.97
N VAL A 101 10.69 13.61 0.01
CA VAL A 101 9.65 12.64 0.35
C VAL A 101 8.82 13.17 1.53
N VAL A 102 7.50 13.18 1.39
CA VAL A 102 6.56 13.43 2.48
C VAL A 102 5.80 12.14 2.73
N ARG A 103 6.07 11.48 3.86
CA ARG A 103 5.30 10.34 4.32
C ARG A 103 4.14 10.84 5.15
N ILE A 104 2.92 10.70 4.66
CA ILE A 104 1.71 10.93 5.43
C ILE A 104 1.41 9.66 6.21
N ASP A 105 1.37 9.74 7.54
CA ASP A 105 0.94 8.64 8.38
C ASP A 105 -0.25 9.06 9.25
N THR A 106 -1.31 8.28 9.16
CA THR A 106 -2.50 8.42 9.97
C THR A 106 -2.23 7.61 11.23
N VAL A 107 -1.87 8.29 12.34
CA VAL A 107 -1.42 7.63 13.57
C VAL A 107 -2.29 6.42 13.90
N ALA A 108 -1.71 5.22 13.78
CA ALA A 108 -2.38 3.98 14.11
C ALA A 108 -2.16 3.70 15.61
N ASN A 109 -3.22 3.89 16.38
CA ASN A 109 -3.49 3.39 17.74
C ASN A 109 -2.29 2.82 18.54
N ILE A 110 -1.98 3.46 19.66
CA ILE A 110 -0.89 3.22 20.65
C ILE A 110 -0.64 1.73 21.04
N ALA A 111 -1.56 0.82 20.72
CA ALA A 111 -1.49 -0.61 21.01
C ALA A 111 -0.69 -1.45 19.98
N VAL A 112 -0.39 -0.92 18.80
CA VAL A 112 0.40 -1.59 17.75
C VAL A 112 1.50 -0.61 17.39
N GLY A 113 2.75 -0.88 17.76
CA GLY A 113 3.87 -0.01 17.40
C GLY A 113 3.88 0.33 15.90
N THR A 114 4.58 1.41 15.50
CA THR A 114 4.61 1.89 14.12
C THR A 114 5.34 0.90 13.21
N ALA A 115 4.65 -0.17 12.80
CA ALA A 115 5.18 -1.12 11.84
C ALA A 115 5.37 -0.39 10.49
N PRO A 116 6.57 -0.47 9.89
CA PRO A 116 6.81 0.14 8.60
C PRO A 116 5.91 -0.54 7.56
N TRP A 117 5.53 0.20 6.52
CA TRP A 117 4.65 -0.28 5.47
C TRP A 117 5.14 0.18 4.10
N GLY A 118 4.67 -0.47 3.04
CA GLY A 118 4.99 -0.11 1.65
C GLY A 118 6.50 0.06 1.42
N PRO A 119 6.94 1.16 0.78
CA PRO A 119 8.36 1.38 0.47
C PRO A 119 9.22 1.52 1.73
N PHE A 120 8.64 1.97 2.85
CA PHE A 120 9.35 2.12 4.11
C PHE A 120 9.68 0.75 4.74
N ALA A 121 8.77 -0.21 4.63
CA ALA A 121 9.03 -1.60 5.04
C ALA A 121 10.09 -2.26 4.18
N GLU A 122 10.08 -1.98 2.88
CA GLU A 122 11.09 -2.53 1.97
C GLU A 122 12.48 -1.95 2.22
N VAL A 123 12.57 -0.63 2.44
CA VAL A 123 13.84 0.02 2.80
C VAL A 123 14.43 -0.53 4.09
N GLU A 124 13.59 -0.81 5.10
CA GLU A 124 14.07 -1.39 6.36
C GLU A 124 14.54 -2.84 6.20
N ALA A 125 13.83 -3.62 5.39
CA ALA A 125 14.13 -5.04 5.17
C ALA A 125 15.31 -5.28 4.23
N ASP A 126 15.46 -4.49 3.17
CA ASP A 126 16.56 -4.58 2.19
C ASP A 126 17.13 -3.19 1.83
N PRO A 127 17.86 -2.55 2.77
CA PRO A 127 18.44 -1.22 2.53
C PRO A 127 19.55 -1.22 1.47
N ALA A 128 20.13 -2.39 1.16
CA ALA A 128 21.22 -2.54 0.20
C ALA A 128 20.74 -2.66 -1.24
N SER A 129 19.46 -2.97 -1.46
CA SER A 129 18.83 -2.92 -2.78
C SER A 129 19.08 -1.56 -3.45
N PRO A 130 19.47 -1.52 -4.74
CA PRO A 130 19.70 -0.27 -5.46
C PRO A 130 18.51 0.71 -5.39
N TRP A 131 17.29 0.17 -5.39
CA TRP A 131 16.06 0.97 -5.34
C TRP A 131 15.83 1.57 -3.95
N ALA A 132 16.03 0.78 -2.90
CA ALA A 132 15.92 1.24 -1.51
C ALA A 132 17.00 2.27 -1.18
N ALA A 133 18.24 2.04 -1.61
CA ALA A 133 19.35 2.97 -1.41
C ALA A 133 19.12 4.31 -2.14
N ALA A 134 18.65 4.26 -3.39
CA ALA A 134 18.33 5.48 -4.15
C ALA A 134 17.18 6.28 -3.51
N PHE A 135 16.12 5.59 -3.07
CA PHE A 135 15.00 6.23 -2.39
C PHE A 135 15.43 6.85 -1.06
N SER A 136 16.20 6.13 -0.24
CA SER A 136 16.68 6.59 1.07
C SER A 136 17.67 7.77 1.00
N ALA A 137 18.30 7.99 -0.15
CA ALA A 137 19.16 9.16 -0.37
C ALA A 137 18.37 10.48 -0.54
N ASN A 138 17.04 10.41 -0.64
CA ASN A 138 16.16 11.58 -0.68
C ASN A 138 15.81 12.04 0.73
N PRO A 139 15.77 13.37 1.00
CA PRO A 139 15.30 13.88 2.28
C PRO A 139 13.82 13.50 2.48
N ALA A 140 13.51 12.88 3.61
CA ALA A 140 12.16 12.45 3.97
C ALA A 140 11.65 13.16 5.24
N VAL A 141 10.37 13.54 5.22
CA VAL A 141 9.65 14.10 6.36
C VAL A 141 8.44 13.23 6.65
N LEU A 142 8.25 12.86 7.91
CA LEU A 142 7.01 12.26 8.40
C LEU A 142 6.02 13.39 8.70
N PHE A 143 4.79 13.24 8.23
CA PHE A 143 3.69 14.19 8.44
C PHE A 143 2.47 13.44 8.98
N THR A 144 1.96 13.92 10.09
CA THR A 144 0.84 13.35 10.85
C THR A 144 -0.21 14.41 11.15
N GLU A 145 -1.34 14.00 11.75
CA GLU A 145 -2.42 14.92 12.10
C GLU A 145 -2.00 15.97 13.15
N ASP A 146 -1.01 15.65 14.00
CA ASP A 146 -0.52 16.54 15.06
C ASP A 146 0.51 17.57 14.54
N ASP A 147 1.00 17.40 13.31
CA ASP A 147 1.98 18.29 12.72
C ASP A 147 1.37 19.60 12.23
N HIS A 148 2.15 20.67 12.31
CA HIS A 148 1.74 21.95 11.71
C HIS A 148 1.63 21.80 10.19
N PRO A 149 0.59 22.35 9.53
CA PRO A 149 0.38 22.20 8.09
C PRO A 149 1.49 22.80 7.22
N ASP A 150 2.39 23.60 7.80
CA ASP A 150 3.55 24.16 7.09
C ASP A 150 4.71 23.16 7.10
N LEU A 151 4.81 22.38 6.02
CA LEU A 151 5.93 21.50 5.75
C LEU A 151 7.16 22.28 5.28
N VAL A 152 8.25 22.19 6.04
CA VAL A 152 9.54 22.76 5.65
C VAL A 152 10.30 21.75 4.79
N LEU A 153 10.23 21.93 3.47
CA LEU A 153 10.95 21.12 2.48
C LEU A 153 12.01 21.94 1.76
N ALA A 154 13.04 21.27 1.21
CA ALA A 154 14.05 21.92 0.40
C ALA A 154 13.42 22.78 -0.71
N ALA A 155 13.93 23.99 -0.89
CA ALA A 155 13.42 24.92 -1.89
C ALA A 155 13.59 24.31 -3.30
N GLN A 156 12.57 24.48 -4.15
CA GLN A 156 12.60 24.13 -5.59
C GLN A 156 12.78 22.65 -5.97
N SER A 157 12.97 21.73 -5.01
CA SER A 157 12.97 20.29 -5.26
C SER A 157 11.56 19.80 -5.61
N PRO A 158 11.42 18.84 -6.56
CA PRO A 158 10.18 18.06 -6.71
C PRO A 158 9.83 17.37 -5.39
N VAL A 159 8.53 17.15 -5.18
CA VAL A 159 7.99 16.53 -3.96
C VAL A 159 7.27 15.25 -4.32
N LEU A 160 7.57 14.17 -3.60
CA LEU A 160 6.86 12.91 -3.61
C LEU A 160 6.09 12.76 -2.30
N VAL A 161 4.77 12.75 -2.36
CA VAL A 161 3.91 12.49 -1.21
C VAL A 161 3.47 11.03 -1.24
N ILE A 162 3.62 10.31 -0.14
CA ILE A 162 3.19 8.92 -0.01
C ILE A 162 2.31 8.80 1.23
N GLY A 163 1.07 8.34 1.03
CA GLY A 163 0.13 8.10 2.12
C GLY A 163 -0.76 6.90 1.83
N ARG A 164 -1.76 6.70 2.69
CA ARG A 164 -2.78 5.66 2.55
C ARG A 164 -4.13 6.29 2.77
N ASP A 165 -5.08 5.98 1.88
CA ASP A 165 -6.44 6.48 1.97
C ASP A 165 -6.49 8.02 2.07
N ASN A 166 -5.64 8.72 1.31
CA ASN A 166 -5.38 10.16 1.43
C ASN A 166 -6.68 10.98 1.44
N HIS A 167 -7.61 10.60 0.55
CA HIS A 167 -8.91 11.24 0.41
C HIS A 167 -9.81 11.14 1.65
N ARG A 168 -9.56 10.22 2.60
CA ARG A 168 -10.36 10.05 3.82
C ARG A 168 -9.94 10.98 4.96
N HIS A 169 -8.72 11.50 4.91
CA HIS A 169 -8.13 12.24 6.01
C HIS A 169 -8.02 13.72 5.68
N ALA A 170 -8.71 14.58 6.46
CA ALA A 170 -8.76 16.01 6.20
C ALA A 170 -7.36 16.67 6.27
N PHE A 171 -6.52 16.27 7.24
CA PHE A 171 -5.15 16.77 7.38
C PHE A 171 -4.28 16.38 6.15
N ALA A 172 -4.44 15.16 5.64
CA ALA A 172 -3.73 14.69 4.46
C ALA A 172 -4.14 15.48 3.20
N ARG A 173 -5.45 15.66 2.98
CA ARG A 173 -5.97 16.47 1.87
C ARG A 173 -5.45 17.90 1.94
N ALA A 174 -5.53 18.54 3.10
CA ALA A 174 -5.07 19.91 3.29
C ALA A 174 -3.56 20.07 3.00
N ALA A 175 -2.73 19.12 3.44
CA ALA A 175 -1.30 19.14 3.16
C ALA A 175 -1.00 18.94 1.67
N ILE A 176 -1.68 17.99 1.01
CA ILE A 176 -1.53 17.74 -0.43
C ILE A 176 -1.96 18.95 -1.26
N ASP A 177 -3.13 19.52 -0.95
CA ASP A 177 -3.66 20.70 -1.66
C ASP A 177 -2.73 21.90 -1.50
N ARG A 178 -2.18 22.11 -0.29
CA ARG A 178 -1.18 23.14 -0.03
C ARG A 178 0.10 22.93 -0.81
N LEU A 179 0.66 21.72 -0.79
CA LEU A 179 1.86 21.39 -1.56
C LEU A 179 1.64 21.63 -3.06
N ARG A 180 0.50 21.19 -3.61
CA ARG A 180 0.15 21.42 -5.02
C ARG A 180 -0.05 22.90 -5.36
N ALA A 181 -0.49 23.72 -4.42
CA ALA A 181 -0.62 25.16 -4.60
C ALA A 181 0.72 25.91 -4.55
N GLU A 182 1.68 25.43 -3.75
CA GLU A 182 2.96 26.11 -3.50
C GLU A 182 4.14 25.57 -4.32
N ARG A 183 4.01 24.36 -4.87
CA ARG A 183 5.09 23.66 -5.58
C ARG A 183 4.60 23.25 -6.96
N GLU A 184 5.44 23.51 -7.97
CA GLU A 184 5.14 23.16 -9.36
C GLU A 184 5.11 21.65 -9.62
N ARG A 185 5.81 20.85 -8.80
CA ARG A 185 6.08 19.44 -9.06
C ARG A 185 5.80 18.59 -7.82
N VAL A 186 4.56 18.17 -7.66
CA VAL A 186 4.11 17.30 -6.57
C VAL A 186 3.52 16.03 -7.14
N LEU A 187 4.12 14.88 -6.86
CA LEU A 187 3.58 13.57 -7.20
C LEU A 187 2.96 12.94 -5.94
N VAL A 188 1.71 12.52 -6.00
CA VAL A 188 1.01 11.91 -4.87
C VAL A 188 0.77 10.42 -5.10
N VAL A 189 1.21 9.59 -4.16
CA VAL A 189 0.98 8.15 -4.13
C VAL A 189 -0.02 7.82 -3.02
N ASP A 190 -1.09 7.11 -3.37
CA ASP A 190 -1.99 6.49 -2.41
C ASP A 190 -1.77 4.97 -2.41
N MET A 191 -1.37 4.45 -1.25
CA MET A 191 -1.11 3.03 -1.02
C MET A 191 -2.23 2.32 -0.25
N GLY A 192 -3.34 3.00 0.00
CA GLY A 192 -4.55 2.43 0.58
C GLY A 192 -5.61 2.19 -0.50
N TRP A 193 -6.84 2.63 -0.20
CA TRP A 193 -7.93 2.67 -1.14
C TRP A 193 -8.12 4.11 -1.65
N PRO A 194 -7.79 4.42 -2.92
CA PRO A 194 -7.98 5.78 -3.45
C PRO A 194 -9.47 6.11 -3.64
N SER A 195 -9.80 7.41 -3.74
CA SER A 195 -11.13 7.86 -4.18
C SER A 195 -11.39 7.46 -5.63
N ASP A 196 -12.65 7.28 -6.02
CA ASP A 196 -13.04 6.88 -7.38
C ASP A 196 -12.50 7.84 -8.46
N ASP A 197 -12.40 9.13 -8.14
CA ASP A 197 -11.90 10.19 -9.03
C ASP A 197 -10.37 10.35 -9.02
N ARG A 198 -9.66 9.60 -8.17
CA ARG A 198 -8.19 9.67 -7.98
C ARG A 198 -7.66 11.08 -7.63
N SER A 199 -8.49 11.97 -7.10
CA SER A 199 -8.12 13.36 -6.79
C SER A 199 -6.88 13.50 -5.91
N TYR A 200 -6.60 12.53 -5.03
CA TYR A 200 -5.43 12.49 -4.15
C TYR A 200 -4.50 11.29 -4.41
N ALA A 201 -4.47 10.78 -5.65
CA ALA A 201 -3.63 9.66 -6.06
C ALA A 201 -3.22 9.80 -7.54
N ASP A 202 -2.06 10.41 -7.79
CA ASP A 202 -1.44 10.38 -9.13
C ASP A 202 -0.95 8.96 -9.48
N ILE A 203 -0.55 8.23 -8.44
CA ILE A 203 -0.33 6.78 -8.47
C ILE A 203 -1.20 6.15 -7.37
N ALA A 204 -2.03 5.17 -7.73
CA ALA A 204 -2.69 4.30 -6.76
C ALA A 204 -2.13 2.88 -6.85
N THR A 205 -1.65 2.36 -5.72
CA THR A 205 -1.05 1.02 -5.66
C THR A 205 -2.00 -0.06 -5.14
N PHE A 206 -3.17 0.35 -4.62
CA PHE A 206 -4.21 -0.53 -4.07
C PHE A 206 -3.70 -1.49 -2.96
N GLY A 207 -2.67 -1.08 -2.24
CA GLY A 207 -2.08 -1.85 -1.16
C GLY A 207 -0.73 -1.30 -0.68
N ALA A 208 -0.40 -1.57 0.57
CA ALA A 208 0.80 -1.08 1.25
C ALA A 208 1.67 -2.21 1.81
N SER A 209 1.63 -3.41 1.20
CA SER A 209 2.53 -4.50 1.59
C SER A 209 3.98 -4.17 1.23
N ARG A 210 4.95 -4.86 1.85
CA ARG A 210 6.37 -4.75 1.50
C ARG A 210 6.63 -4.98 0.01
N LEU A 211 6.00 -6.00 -0.57
CA LEU A 211 6.10 -6.31 -2.01
C LEU A 211 5.60 -5.16 -2.89
N VAL A 212 4.48 -4.55 -2.53
CA VAL A 212 3.95 -3.36 -3.25
C VAL A 212 4.90 -2.17 -3.07
N GLY A 213 5.48 -2.03 -1.89
CA GLY A 213 6.57 -1.09 -1.61
C GLY A 213 7.75 -1.24 -2.57
N ARG A 214 8.26 -2.46 -2.71
CA ARG A 214 9.35 -2.77 -3.65
C ARG A 214 8.99 -2.41 -5.08
N ALA A 215 7.80 -2.79 -5.56
CA ALA A 215 7.34 -2.43 -6.90
C ALA A 215 7.24 -0.92 -7.11
N LEU A 216 6.83 -0.16 -6.08
CA LEU A 216 6.82 1.30 -6.12
C LEU A 216 8.24 1.88 -6.17
N LEU A 217 9.18 1.36 -5.36
CA LEU A 217 10.58 1.79 -5.38
C LEU A 217 11.22 1.56 -6.76
N GLU A 218 10.94 0.41 -7.39
CA GLU A 218 11.39 0.12 -8.74
C GLU A 218 10.80 1.10 -9.76
N LEU A 219 9.51 1.45 -9.65
CA LEU A 219 8.87 2.43 -10.53
C LEU A 219 9.52 3.82 -10.38
N LEU A 220 9.75 4.26 -9.14
CA LEU A 220 10.34 5.57 -8.82
C LEU A 220 11.82 5.67 -9.19
N GLY A 221 12.55 4.56 -9.17
CA GLY A 221 13.98 4.52 -9.42
C GLY A 221 14.38 4.41 -10.89
N ARG A 222 13.46 4.03 -11.78
CA ARG A 222 13.73 3.91 -13.22
C ARG A 222 14.04 5.29 -13.81
N ARG A 223 15.13 5.36 -14.58
CA ARG A 223 15.42 6.50 -15.45
C ARG A 223 14.78 6.23 -16.82
N SER A 224 14.08 7.20 -17.37
CA SER A 224 13.58 7.17 -18.76
C SER A 224 14.71 7.29 -19.77
#